data_AF-A0A7C4QQR0-F1
#
_entry.id   AF-A0A7C4QQR0-F1
#
_cell.length_a   1.000
_cell.length_b   1.000
_cell.length_c   1.000
_cell.angle_alpha   90.00
_cell.angle_beta   90.00
_cell.angle_gamma   90.00
#
_symmetry.space_group_name_H-M   'P 1'
#
loop_
_entity.id
_entity.type
_entity.pdbx_description
1 polymer ?
#
loop_
_entity_poly.entity_id
_entity_poly.type
_entity_poly.pdbx_seq_one_letter_code
_entity_poly.pdbx_strand_id
1 'polypeptide(L)'
;MTQMAEKWFTVLAAVAFLTAATSLVLHHLKKIAAQQAGWGYSAVTLLAFLITVAVGLLKVGVPISPQFPEHPWAGSYQEEGSALWWLFEYVIMPITSTMFALLAFFVASAAFRAFRAKNTEALLLLGTAFLILLSRQAREAPADSWSLVALFQTGLSASAATVKDVIMQAGQRAMMIGIALGVAATSLRILLGVDRSYLGSN
;
A
#
# COMPACT_ATOMS: atom_id res chain seq x y z
N MET A 1 -3.09 7.37 27.67
CA MET A 1 -3.77 6.20 27.07
C MET A 1 -3.09 5.73 25.78
N THR A 2 -2.68 6.64 24.88
CA THR A 2 -2.01 6.31 23.60
C THR A 2 -0.70 5.53 23.74
N GLN A 3 0.19 5.92 24.67
CA GLN A 3 1.50 5.26 24.85
C GLN A 3 1.40 3.79 25.32
N MET A 4 0.39 3.45 26.12
CA MET A 4 0.20 2.06 26.56
C MET A 4 -0.29 1.19 25.40
N ALA A 5 -1.25 1.69 24.63
CA ALA A 5 -1.76 1.00 23.44
C ALA A 5 -0.65 0.77 22.40
N GLU A 6 0.23 1.76 22.20
CA GLU A 6 1.37 1.66 21.30
C GLU A 6 2.37 0.56 21.73
N LYS A 7 2.69 0.48 23.02
CA LYS A 7 3.57 -0.58 23.55
C LYS A 7 2.98 -1.98 23.32
N TRP A 8 1.70 -2.18 23.66
CA TRP A 8 1.02 -3.45 23.40
C TRP A 8 0.94 -3.77 21.91
N PHE A 9 0.66 -2.77 21.07
CA PHE A 9 0.65 -2.93 19.63
C PHE A 9 2.01 -3.41 19.10
N THR A 10 3.12 -2.80 19.52
CA THR A 10 4.47 -3.20 19.09
C THR A 10 4.79 -4.64 19.48
N VAL A 11 4.43 -5.06 20.70
CA VAL A 11 4.65 -6.44 21.15
C VAL A 11 3.81 -7.42 20.33
N LEU A 12 2.52 -7.13 20.12
CA LEU A 12 1.64 -7.96 19.32
C LEU A 12 2.08 -8.03 17.85
N ALA A 13 2.51 -6.90 17.29
CA ALA A 13 3.03 -6.81 15.93
C ALA A 13 4.29 -7.68 15.77
N ALA A 14 5.22 -7.63 16.72
CA ALA A 14 6.42 -8.47 16.69
C ALA A 14 6.09 -9.97 16.67
N VAL A 15 5.18 -10.42 17.54
CA VAL A 15 4.72 -11.82 17.57
C VAL A 15 3.99 -12.20 16.28
N ALA A 16 3.15 -11.30 15.75
CA ALA A 16 2.44 -11.51 14.50
C ALA A 16 3.39 -11.63 13.30
N PHE A 17 4.40 -10.77 13.20
CA PHE A 17 5.42 -10.85 12.15
C PHE A 17 6.19 -12.17 12.21
N LEU A 18 6.59 -12.62 13.40
CA LEU A 18 7.28 -13.90 13.57
C LEU A 18 6.41 -15.08 13.14
N THR A 19 5.13 -15.06 13.54
CA THR A 19 4.16 -16.11 13.18
C THR A 19 3.88 -16.11 11.69
N ALA A 20 3.74 -14.93 11.07
CA ALA A 20 3.51 -14.77 9.64
C ALA A 20 4.71 -15.29 8.81
N ALA A 21 5.93 -14.93 9.20
CA ALA A 21 7.15 -15.43 8.58
C ALA A 21 7.25 -16.96 8.67
N THR A 22 6.97 -17.52 9.85
CA THR A 22 6.99 -18.97 10.07
C THR A 22 5.95 -19.69 9.20
N SER A 23 4.72 -19.16 9.13
CA SER A 23 3.66 -19.70 8.30
C SER A 23 4.03 -19.72 6.81
N LEU A 24 4.58 -18.59 6.31
CA LEU A 24 5.04 -18.47 4.92
C LEU A 24 6.11 -19.53 4.60
N VAL A 25 7.14 -19.62 5.44
CA VAL A 25 8.25 -20.55 5.25
C VAL A 25 7.75 -22.00 5.26
N LEU A 26 6.98 -22.39 6.27
CA LEU A 26 6.46 -23.75 6.38
C LEU A 26 5.52 -24.12 5.23
N HIS A 27 4.65 -23.19 4.79
CA HIS A 27 3.73 -23.41 3.68
C HIS A 27 4.50 -23.71 2.39
N HIS A 28 5.48 -22.87 2.04
CA HIS A 28 6.27 -23.06 0.82
C HIS A 28 7.24 -24.24 0.92
N LEU A 29 7.86 -24.50 2.07
CA LEU A 29 8.73 -25.66 2.27
C LEU A 29 7.96 -26.98 2.11
N LYS A 30 6.76 -27.09 2.69
CA LYS A 30 5.91 -28.29 2.51
C LYS A 30 5.56 -28.51 1.04
N LYS A 31 5.20 -27.45 0.32
CA LYS A 31 4.87 -27.51 -1.11
C LYS A 31 6.05 -27.94 -1.97
N ILE A 32 7.26 -27.47 -1.64
CA ILE A 32 8.52 -27.85 -2.30
C ILE A 32 8.87 -29.30 -1.99
N ALA A 33 8.83 -29.71 -0.72
CA ALA A 33 9.15 -31.07 -0.28
C ALA A 33 8.20 -32.11 -0.90
N ALA A 34 6.91 -31.78 -1.01
CA ALA A 34 5.90 -32.63 -1.65
C ALA A 34 5.88 -32.53 -3.19
N GLN A 35 6.77 -31.73 -3.80
CA GLN A 35 6.87 -31.50 -5.26
C GLN A 35 5.51 -31.22 -5.94
N GLN A 36 4.62 -30.51 -5.26
CA GLN A 36 3.29 -30.23 -5.80
C GLN A 36 3.39 -29.28 -7.00
N ALA A 37 2.34 -29.25 -7.84
CA ALA A 37 2.29 -28.37 -9.00
C ALA A 37 2.61 -26.91 -8.62
N GLY A 38 3.56 -26.31 -9.35
CA GLY A 38 4.05 -24.96 -9.06
C GLY A 38 5.02 -24.85 -7.88
N TRP A 39 5.70 -25.94 -7.48
CA TRP A 39 6.75 -25.91 -6.46
C TRP A 39 7.90 -24.95 -6.82
N GLY A 40 8.23 -24.82 -8.11
CA GLY A 40 9.30 -23.92 -8.58
C GLY A 40 9.04 -22.46 -8.19
N TYR A 41 7.81 -21.98 -8.37
CA TYR A 41 7.44 -20.62 -7.92
C TYR A 41 7.54 -20.46 -6.41
N SER A 42 7.22 -21.51 -5.64
CA SER A 42 7.36 -21.48 -4.18
C SER A 42 8.82 -21.41 -3.74
N ALA A 43 9.73 -22.08 -4.46
CA ALA A 43 11.17 -21.96 -4.21
C ALA A 43 11.67 -20.53 -4.49
N VAL A 44 11.23 -19.92 -5.59
CA VAL A 44 11.57 -18.53 -5.92
C VAL A 44 11.05 -17.57 -4.84
N THR A 45 9.80 -17.72 -4.38
CA THR A 45 9.24 -16.89 -3.30
C THR A 45 10.03 -17.04 -2.01
N LEU A 46 10.37 -18.27 -1.61
CA LEU A 46 11.12 -18.52 -0.39
C LEU A 46 12.54 -17.92 -0.47
N LEU A 47 13.20 -18.07 -1.61
CA LEU A 47 14.52 -17.49 -1.85
C LEU A 47 14.48 -15.96 -1.83
N ALA A 48 13.50 -15.34 -2.50
CA ALA A 48 13.31 -13.88 -2.48
C ALA A 48 13.03 -13.35 -1.07
N PHE A 49 12.22 -14.07 -0.28
CA PHE A 49 11.96 -13.76 1.11
C PHE A 49 13.25 -13.79 1.95
N LEU A 50 14.03 -14.87 1.85
CA LEU A 50 15.29 -15.00 2.59
C LEU A 50 16.32 -13.94 2.21
N ILE A 51 16.45 -13.62 0.91
CA ILE A 51 17.32 -12.54 0.44
C ILE A 51 16.87 -11.20 1.03
N THR A 52 15.57 -10.89 0.98
CA THR A 52 15.05 -9.61 1.49
C THR A 52 15.29 -9.46 3.00
N VAL A 53 15.07 -10.54 3.77
CA VAL A 53 15.34 -10.56 5.21
C VAL A 53 16.84 -10.41 5.48
N ALA A 54 17.69 -11.14 4.78
CA ALA A 54 19.14 -11.05 4.96
C ALA A 54 19.66 -9.64 4.62
N VAL A 55 19.23 -9.08 3.49
CA VAL A 55 19.59 -7.72 3.06
C VAL A 55 19.17 -6.67 4.10
N GLY A 56 17.95 -6.80 4.64
CA GLY A 56 17.44 -5.89 5.67
C GLY A 56 18.15 -6.02 7.01
N LEU A 57 18.36 -7.24 7.50
CA LEU A 57 19.02 -7.49 8.79
C LEU A 57 20.50 -7.11 8.78
N LEU A 58 21.20 -7.39 7.66
CA LEU A 58 22.61 -7.06 7.49
C LEU A 58 22.84 -5.61 7.04
N LYS A 59 21.76 -4.82 6.85
CA LYS A 59 21.81 -3.42 6.39
C LYS A 59 22.69 -3.26 5.13
N VAL A 60 22.56 -4.19 4.19
CA VAL A 60 23.42 -4.24 3.00
C VAL A 60 23.26 -2.97 2.18
N GLY A 61 24.37 -2.34 1.81
CA GLY A 61 24.39 -1.13 0.97
C GLY A 61 23.97 0.15 1.69
N VAL A 62 23.73 0.12 3.00
CA VAL A 62 23.37 1.34 3.74
C VAL A 62 24.55 2.33 3.74
N PRO A 63 24.35 3.58 3.29
CA PRO A 63 25.42 4.57 3.27
C PRO A 63 25.84 5.00 4.69
N ILE A 64 26.98 5.69 4.76
CA ILE A 64 27.53 6.15 6.04
C ILE A 64 26.63 7.27 6.58
N SER A 65 26.15 7.07 7.80
CA SER A 65 25.35 8.07 8.52
C SER A 65 26.21 9.31 8.83
N PRO A 66 25.72 10.53 8.58
CA PRO A 66 26.36 11.75 9.06
C PRO A 66 26.53 11.79 10.59
N GLN A 67 25.68 11.07 11.33
CA GLN A 67 25.69 11.02 12.80
C GLN A 67 26.76 10.06 13.36
N PHE A 68 27.16 9.03 12.60
CA PHE A 68 28.20 8.06 13.01
C PHE A 68 29.18 7.80 11.85
N PRO A 69 30.09 8.74 11.55
CA PRO A 69 30.98 8.65 10.38
C PRO A 69 31.97 7.49 10.43
N GLU A 70 32.29 7.01 11.64
CA GLU A 70 33.31 5.98 11.86
C GLU A 70 32.79 4.54 11.71
N HIS A 71 31.47 4.37 11.62
CA HIS A 71 30.85 3.05 11.53
C HIS A 71 30.24 2.81 10.13
N PRO A 72 30.78 1.86 9.35
CA PRO A 72 30.17 1.43 8.10
C PRO A 72 28.75 0.91 8.36
N TRP A 73 27.80 1.19 7.46
CA TRP A 73 26.40 0.73 7.52
C TRP A 73 25.59 1.24 8.71
N ALA A 74 26.01 2.35 9.32
CA ALA A 74 25.30 3.02 10.41
C ALA A 74 24.08 3.84 9.95
N GLY A 75 23.93 4.15 8.66
CA GLY A 75 22.81 4.91 8.08
C GLY A 75 21.43 4.28 8.26
N SER A 76 20.39 4.97 7.84
CA SER A 76 19.04 4.40 7.79
C SER A 76 18.91 3.36 6.67
N TYR A 77 18.11 2.32 6.91
CA TYR A 77 17.75 1.32 5.90
C TYR A 77 16.85 1.88 4.77
N GLN A 78 16.37 3.12 4.90
CA GLN A 78 15.59 3.83 3.89
C GLN A 78 16.40 4.87 3.12
N GLU A 79 17.68 5.06 3.45
CA GLU A 79 18.51 6.02 2.74
C GLU A 79 18.72 5.59 1.29
N GLU A 80 18.77 6.59 0.41
CA GLU A 80 19.04 6.43 -1.01
C GLU A 80 20.40 5.73 -1.20
N GLY A 81 20.41 4.68 -2.03
CA GLY A 81 21.57 3.81 -2.23
C GLY A 81 21.58 2.55 -1.35
N SER A 82 20.74 2.45 -0.32
CA SER A 82 20.58 1.19 0.42
C SER A 82 19.88 0.11 -0.42
N ALA A 83 20.22 -1.16 -0.19
CA ALA A 83 19.63 -2.26 -0.95
C ALA A 83 18.12 -2.42 -0.67
N LEU A 84 17.67 -2.10 0.54
CA LEU A 84 16.23 -2.07 0.87
C LEU A 84 15.50 -0.92 0.17
N TRP A 85 16.12 0.27 0.11
CA TRP A 85 15.56 1.39 -0.66
C TRP A 85 15.44 1.03 -2.14
N TRP A 86 16.46 0.41 -2.73
CA TRP A 86 16.42 -0.04 -4.13
C TRP A 86 15.28 -1.04 -4.38
N LEU A 87 15.11 -2.04 -3.49
CA LEU A 87 14.02 -3.01 -3.60
C LEU A 87 12.66 -2.32 -3.51
N PHE A 88 12.52 -1.34 -2.61
CA PHE A 88 11.29 -0.58 -2.48
C PHE A 88 10.97 0.22 -3.75
N GLU A 89 11.94 0.99 -4.25
CA GLU A 89 11.77 1.90 -5.38
C GLU A 89 11.54 1.17 -6.70
N TYR A 90 12.29 0.10 -6.94
CA TYR A 90 12.29 -0.58 -8.24
C TYR A 90 11.45 -1.86 -8.30
N VAL A 91 11.04 -2.41 -7.16
CA VAL A 91 10.21 -3.62 -7.12
C VAL A 91 8.84 -3.34 -6.51
N ILE A 92 8.78 -2.82 -5.28
CA ILE A 92 7.51 -2.65 -4.58
C ILE A 92 6.69 -1.49 -5.17
N MET A 93 7.31 -0.34 -5.43
CA MET A 93 6.61 0.84 -5.94
C MET A 93 5.98 0.58 -7.32
N PRO A 94 6.67 -0.02 -8.31
CA PRO A 94 6.06 -0.30 -9.61
C PRO A 94 4.95 -1.34 -9.52
N ILE A 95 5.13 -2.42 -8.75
CA ILE A 95 4.09 -3.44 -8.55
C ILE A 95 2.82 -2.80 -7.95
N THR A 96 3.00 -1.97 -6.92
CA THR A 96 1.89 -1.28 -6.27
C THR A 96 1.22 -0.28 -7.22
N SER A 97 2.01 0.47 -8.00
CA SER A 97 1.50 1.40 -9.01
C SER A 97 0.68 0.69 -10.09
N THR A 98 1.15 -0.46 -10.59
CA THR A 98 0.39 -1.25 -11.57
C THR A 98 -0.93 -1.78 -10.99
N MET A 99 -0.94 -2.20 -9.73
CA MET A 99 -2.17 -2.61 -9.05
C MET A 99 -3.17 -1.46 -8.95
N PHE A 100 -2.73 -0.26 -8.56
CA PHE A 100 -3.58 0.93 -8.52
C PHE A 100 -4.02 1.40 -9.91
N ALA A 101 -3.15 1.32 -10.91
CA ALA A 101 -3.49 1.66 -12.29
C ALA A 101 -4.57 0.73 -12.84
N LEU A 102 -4.48 -0.58 -12.57
CA LEU A 102 -5.51 -1.56 -12.93
C LEU A 102 -6.83 -1.29 -12.20
N LEU A 103 -6.78 -1.02 -10.89
CA LEU A 103 -7.98 -0.65 -10.12
C LEU A 103 -8.65 0.61 -10.68
N ALA A 104 -7.86 1.66 -10.95
CA ALA A 104 -8.36 2.90 -11.54
C ALA A 104 -8.98 2.66 -12.92
N PHE A 105 -8.32 1.88 -13.77
CA PHE A 105 -8.82 1.50 -15.10
C PHE A 105 -10.16 0.74 -15.01
N PHE A 106 -10.27 -0.25 -14.11
CA PHE A 106 -11.51 -1.02 -13.95
C PHE A 106 -12.64 -0.21 -13.34
N VAL A 107 -12.37 0.62 -12.34
CA VAL A 107 -13.36 1.53 -11.75
C VAL A 107 -13.84 2.53 -12.79
N ALA A 108 -12.93 3.16 -13.54
CA ALA A 108 -13.28 4.06 -14.63
C ALA A 108 -14.10 3.33 -15.69
N SER A 109 -13.70 2.15 -16.15
CA SER A 109 -14.44 1.37 -17.14
C SER A 109 -15.85 0.99 -16.68
N ALA A 110 -16.00 0.59 -15.41
CA ALA A 110 -17.30 0.28 -14.81
C ALA A 110 -18.17 1.54 -14.68
N ALA A 111 -17.58 2.66 -14.26
CA ALA A 111 -18.24 3.95 -14.17
C ALA A 111 -18.68 4.45 -15.55
N PHE A 112 -17.82 4.42 -16.57
CA PHE A 112 -18.17 4.78 -17.95
C PHE A 112 -19.30 3.90 -18.50
N ARG A 113 -19.30 2.60 -18.18
CA ARG A 113 -20.40 1.70 -18.55
C ARG A 113 -21.70 2.04 -17.81
N ALA A 114 -21.63 2.42 -16.53
CA ALA A 114 -22.78 2.83 -15.72
C ALA A 114 -23.31 4.25 -16.06
N PHE A 115 -22.42 5.13 -16.52
CA PHE A 115 -22.72 6.49 -16.99
C PHE A 115 -22.92 6.57 -18.50
N ARG A 116 -23.12 5.44 -19.19
CA ARG A 116 -23.38 5.39 -20.64
C ARG A 116 -24.71 6.11 -20.93
N ALA A 117 -24.54 7.42 -21.13
CA ALA A 117 -25.41 8.55 -21.36
C ALA A 117 -26.91 8.26 -21.54
N LYS A 118 -27.72 8.90 -20.68
CA LYS A 118 -29.11 9.26 -21.02
C LYS A 118 -29.52 10.69 -20.64
N ASN A 119 -28.68 11.47 -19.94
CA ASN A 119 -29.00 12.85 -19.53
C ASN A 119 -27.81 13.83 -19.66
N THR A 120 -28.11 15.09 -20.00
CA THR A 120 -27.16 16.20 -20.13
C THR A 120 -26.50 16.59 -18.80
N GLU A 121 -27.19 16.38 -17.68
CA GLU A 121 -26.70 16.66 -16.33
C GLU A 121 -25.48 15.81 -15.96
N ALA A 122 -25.49 14.51 -16.29
CA ALA A 122 -24.34 13.64 -16.02
C ALA A 122 -23.11 14.04 -16.85
N LEU A 123 -23.32 14.57 -18.07
CA LEU A 123 -22.24 15.10 -18.91
C LEU A 123 -21.63 16.38 -18.31
N LEU A 124 -22.47 17.28 -17.79
CA LEU A 124 -21.99 18.48 -17.09
C LEU A 124 -21.23 18.13 -15.81
N LEU A 125 -21.70 17.16 -15.04
CA LEU A 125 -20.98 16.67 -13.85
C LEU A 125 -19.66 16.01 -14.22
N LEU A 126 -19.63 15.16 -15.26
CA LEU A 126 -18.40 14.52 -15.73
C LEU A 126 -17.38 15.54 -16.25
N GLY A 127 -17.83 16.53 -17.02
CA GLY A 127 -16.98 17.63 -17.50
C GLY A 127 -16.43 18.47 -16.36
N THR A 128 -17.27 18.80 -15.37
CA THR A 128 -16.84 19.54 -14.17
C THR A 128 -15.83 18.73 -13.35
N ALA A 129 -16.07 17.44 -13.13
CA ALA A 129 -15.16 16.56 -12.43
C ALA A 129 -13.82 16.42 -13.17
N PHE A 130 -13.83 16.30 -14.49
CA PHE A 130 -12.62 16.24 -15.31
C PHE A 130 -11.79 17.53 -15.21
N LEU A 131 -12.43 18.70 -15.28
CA LEU A 131 -11.76 19.99 -15.08
C LEU A 131 -11.17 20.13 -13.68
N ILE A 132 -11.90 19.70 -12.63
CA ILE A 132 -11.39 19.68 -11.25
C ILE A 132 -10.16 18.76 -11.14
N LEU A 133 -10.21 17.56 -11.72
CA LEU A 133 -9.09 16.62 -11.68
C LEU A 133 -7.84 17.16 -12.41
N LEU A 134 -7.99 17.81 -13.57
CA LEU A 134 -6.88 18.48 -14.26
C LEU A 134 -6.33 19.67 -13.47
N SER A 135 -7.20 20.44 -12.80
CA SER A 135 -6.78 21.58 -11.99
C SER A 135 -5.90 21.21 -10.80
N ARG A 136 -6.03 19.98 -10.30
CA ARG A 136 -5.15 19.43 -9.27
C ARG A 136 -3.73 19.24 -9.79
N GLN A 137 -3.56 18.60 -10.95
CA GLN A 137 -2.23 18.36 -11.53
C GLN A 137 -1.52 19.67 -11.85
N ALA A 138 -2.26 20.68 -12.30
CA ALA A 138 -1.73 22.00 -12.59
C ALA A 138 -1.26 22.77 -11.33
N ARG A 139 -1.75 22.44 -10.13
CA ARG A 139 -1.29 23.06 -8.86
C ARG A 139 0.11 22.63 -8.48
N GLU A 140 0.54 21.45 -8.90
CA GLU A 140 1.86 20.90 -8.63
C GLU A 140 2.87 21.26 -9.75
N ALA A 141 2.43 22.04 -10.74
CA ALA A 141 3.28 22.54 -11.81
C ALA A 141 4.14 23.73 -11.32
N PRO A 142 5.39 23.87 -11.80
CA PRO A 142 6.26 24.99 -11.50
C PRO A 142 5.58 26.35 -11.73
N ALA A 143 5.84 27.32 -10.83
CA ALA A 143 5.15 28.62 -10.75
C ALA A 143 5.31 29.51 -12.00
N ASP A 144 6.22 29.15 -12.90
CA ASP A 144 6.54 29.77 -14.18
C ASP A 144 5.73 29.19 -15.35
N SER A 145 4.89 28.19 -15.12
CA SER A 145 4.00 27.63 -16.15
C SER A 145 2.74 28.49 -16.34
N TRP A 146 2.64 29.15 -17.49
CA TRP A 146 1.42 29.84 -17.92
C TRP A 146 0.35 28.79 -18.26
N SER A 147 -0.48 28.42 -17.29
CA SER A 147 -1.64 27.55 -17.56
C SER A 147 -2.93 28.35 -17.44
N LEU A 148 -3.82 28.21 -18.44
CA LEU A 148 -5.20 28.73 -18.39
C LEU A 148 -5.96 28.26 -17.12
N VAL A 149 -5.46 27.20 -16.51
CA VAL A 149 -5.96 26.55 -15.29
C VAL A 149 -5.54 27.31 -14.01
N ALA A 150 -4.39 27.98 -13.99
CA ALA A 150 -3.94 28.79 -12.86
C ALA A 150 -4.84 30.01 -12.60
N LEU A 151 -5.44 30.58 -13.66
CA LEU A 151 -6.41 31.68 -13.55
C LEU A 151 -7.73 31.27 -12.87
N PHE A 152 -8.13 30.00 -12.97
CA PHE A 152 -9.30 29.45 -12.28
C PHE A 152 -9.03 29.07 -10.81
N GLN A 153 -7.77 28.98 -10.38
CA GLN A 153 -7.41 28.54 -9.03
C GLN A 153 -7.63 29.61 -7.95
N THR A 154 -7.68 30.89 -8.28
CA THR A 154 -7.71 31.97 -7.28
C THR A 154 -9.08 32.14 -6.59
N GLY A 155 -10.19 31.71 -7.22
CA GLY A 155 -11.54 31.89 -6.66
C GLY A 155 -12.11 30.71 -5.85
N LEU A 156 -11.62 29.49 -6.06
CA LEU A 156 -12.24 28.24 -5.55
C LEU A 156 -11.33 27.41 -4.62
N SER A 157 -10.15 27.92 -4.27
CA SER A 157 -9.05 27.12 -3.72
C SER A 157 -9.14 26.80 -2.22
N ALA A 158 -9.77 27.65 -1.41
CA ALA A 158 -9.85 27.44 0.03
C ALA A 158 -10.95 26.44 0.43
N SER A 159 -12.13 26.52 -0.19
CA SER A 159 -13.26 25.63 0.09
C SER A 159 -13.04 24.23 -0.46
N ALA A 160 -12.48 24.10 -1.67
CA ALA A 160 -12.18 22.80 -2.28
C ALA A 160 -11.07 22.02 -1.54
N ALA A 161 -10.05 22.72 -1.03
CA ALA A 161 -9.01 22.09 -0.20
C ALA A 161 -9.58 21.57 1.11
N THR A 162 -10.43 22.36 1.77
CA THR A 162 -11.06 21.97 3.05
C THR A 162 -11.97 20.75 2.86
N VAL A 163 -12.80 20.74 1.83
CA VAL A 163 -13.66 19.60 1.50
C VAL A 163 -12.83 18.36 1.19
N LYS A 164 -11.75 18.49 0.41
CA LYS A 164 -10.84 17.39 0.08
C LYS A 164 -10.20 16.80 1.33
N ASP A 165 -9.60 17.63 2.17
CA ASP A 165 -8.87 17.14 3.35
C ASP A 165 -9.82 16.50 4.36
N VAL A 166 -11.01 17.06 4.57
CA VAL A 166 -12.02 16.48 5.46
C VAL A 166 -12.56 15.16 4.90
N ILE A 167 -12.97 15.11 3.63
CA ILE A 167 -13.55 13.90 3.03
C ILE A 167 -12.49 12.80 2.86
N MET A 168 -11.28 13.13 2.41
CA MET A 168 -10.20 12.14 2.26
C MET A 168 -9.78 11.57 3.60
N GLN A 169 -9.60 12.40 4.62
CA GLN A 169 -9.25 11.91 5.96
C GLN A 169 -10.39 11.10 6.57
N ALA A 170 -11.65 11.53 6.41
CA ALA A 170 -12.80 10.76 6.85
C ALA A 170 -12.86 9.38 6.15
N GLY A 171 -12.63 9.35 4.83
CA GLY A 171 -12.56 8.12 4.04
C GLY A 171 -11.43 7.19 4.49
N GLN A 172 -10.22 7.71 4.71
CA GLN A 172 -9.09 6.93 5.22
C GLN A 172 -9.39 6.31 6.59
N ARG A 173 -9.99 7.08 7.50
CA ARG A 173 -10.39 6.57 8.82
C ARG A 173 -11.48 5.50 8.70
N ALA A 174 -12.49 5.72 7.87
CA ALA A 174 -13.56 4.74 7.63
C ALA A 174 -13.01 3.43 7.06
N MET A 175 -12.10 3.51 6.08
CA MET A 175 -11.42 2.33 5.52
C MET A 175 -10.62 1.57 6.59
N MET A 176 -9.83 2.27 7.40
CA MET A 176 -9.04 1.64 8.48
C MET A 176 -9.92 0.92 9.50
N ILE A 177 -11.03 1.53 9.92
CA ILE A 177 -12.00 0.91 10.82
C ILE A 177 -12.64 -0.30 10.16
N GLY A 178 -13.04 -0.19 8.89
CA GLY A 178 -13.64 -1.29 8.13
C GLY A 178 -12.70 -2.49 7.98
N ILE A 179 -11.44 -2.25 7.64
CA ILE A 179 -10.42 -3.31 7.55
C ILE A 179 -10.20 -3.95 8.92
N ALA A 180 -10.07 -3.15 9.98
CA ALA A 180 -9.87 -3.67 11.34
C ALA A 180 -11.05 -4.55 11.80
N LEU A 181 -12.28 -4.11 11.58
CA LEU A 181 -13.48 -4.89 11.90
C LEU A 181 -13.57 -6.16 11.04
N GLY A 182 -13.22 -6.09 9.75
CA GLY A 182 -13.17 -7.26 8.87
C GLY A 182 -12.18 -8.31 9.36
N VAL A 183 -10.95 -7.90 9.70
CA VAL A 183 -9.92 -8.79 10.25
C VAL A 183 -10.36 -9.39 11.60
N ALA A 184 -10.96 -8.60 12.49
CA ALA A 184 -11.47 -9.08 13.77
C ALA A 184 -12.60 -10.11 13.58
N ALA A 185 -13.53 -9.86 12.66
CA ALA A 185 -14.63 -10.78 12.35
C ALA A 185 -14.14 -12.11 11.75
N THR A 186 -13.19 -12.05 10.80
CA THR A 186 -12.58 -13.27 10.23
C THR A 186 -11.81 -14.04 11.30
N SER A 187 -11.04 -13.35 12.14
CA SER A 187 -10.30 -13.99 13.24
C SER A 187 -11.24 -14.69 14.23
N LEU A 188 -12.37 -14.06 14.58
CA LEU A 188 -13.37 -14.64 15.46
C LEU A 188 -14.04 -15.88 14.84
N ARG A 189 -14.38 -15.84 13.55
CA ARG A 189 -14.95 -17.00 12.83
C ARG A 189 -14.00 -18.20 12.83
N ILE A 190 -12.69 -17.94 12.69
CA ILE A 190 -11.65 -18.98 12.76
C ILE A 190 -11.55 -19.53 14.18
N LEU A 191 -11.48 -18.66 15.20
CA LEU A 191 -11.36 -19.07 16.61
C LEU A 191 -12.57 -19.88 17.10
N LEU A 192 -13.78 -19.51 16.67
CA LEU A 192 -15.02 -20.23 16.99
C LEU A 192 -15.21 -21.50 16.14
N GLY A 193 -14.29 -21.81 15.23
CA GLY A 193 -14.33 -23.02 14.40
C GLY A 193 -15.45 -23.05 13.36
N VAL A 194 -16.06 -21.90 13.06
CA VAL A 194 -17.09 -21.77 12.03
C VAL A 194 -16.48 -21.94 10.64
N ASP A 195 -15.28 -21.39 10.43
CA ASP A 195 -14.52 -21.56 9.18
C ASP A 195 -13.46 -22.67 9.33
N ARG A 196 -13.85 -23.91 9.02
CA ARG A 196 -13.02 -25.12 9.19
C ARG A 196 -11.91 -25.31 8.12
N SER A 197 -11.69 -24.34 7.24
CA SER A 197 -11.04 -24.54 5.94
C SER A 197 -9.56 -24.93 5.95
N TYR A 198 -8.86 -24.98 7.10
CA TYR A 198 -7.43 -25.31 7.14
C TYR A 198 -7.00 -26.30 8.24
N LEU A 199 -7.90 -26.77 9.11
CA LEU A 199 -7.59 -27.71 10.19
C LEU A 199 -8.06 -29.15 9.91
N GLY A 200 -8.67 -29.39 8.75
CA GLY A 200 -9.11 -30.71 8.31
C GLY A 200 -8.73 -30.94 6.85
N SER A 201 -7.44 -31.11 6.58
CA SER A 201 -7.01 -31.96 5.49
C SER A 201 -6.64 -33.28 6.15
N ASN A 202 -7.19 -34.39 5.63
CA ASN A 202 -6.89 -35.76 6.04
C ASN A 202 -5.42 -35.99 6.42
#